data_AF-A0A525IAA2-F1
#
_entry.id   AF-A0A525IAA2-F1
#
_cell.length_a   1.000
_cell.length_b   1.000
_cell.length_c   1.000
_cell.angle_alpha   90.00
_cell.angle_beta   90.00
_cell.angle_gamma   90.00
#
_symmetry.space_group_name_H-M   'P 1'
#
loop_
_entity.id
_entity.type
_entity.pdbx_description
1 polymer ?
#
loop_
_entity_poly.entity_id
_entity_poly.type
_entity_poly.pdbx_seq_one_letter_code
_entity_poly.pdbx_strand_id
1 'polypeptide(L)' 'RGQAPVLKGVARWHRKAGVVSHVFTHFPLQLVVYTANAPARTRAPEGMRWVPIATLRDEALPNLMRKVIAHGLGL' A
#
# COMPACT_ATOMS: atom_id res chain seq x y z
N ARG A 1 -5.58 -15.63 8.43
CA ARG A 1 -4.81 -14.39 8.67
C ARG A 1 -3.67 -14.36 7.65
N GLY A 2 -3.80 -13.60 6.56
CA GLY A 2 -2.71 -13.41 5.60
C GLY A 2 -1.81 -12.28 6.09
N GLN A 3 -0.51 -12.53 6.22
CA GLN A 3 0.47 -11.46 6.38
C GLN A 3 0.82 -10.89 5.00
N ALA A 4 1.45 -9.71 4.98
CA ALA A 4 2.02 -9.17 3.75
C ALA A 4 3.00 -10.18 3.14
N PRO A 5 3.07 -10.31 1.81
CA PRO A 5 3.98 -11.23 1.14
C PRO A 5 5.44 -10.87 1.48
N VAL A 6 6.25 -11.88 1.75
CA VAL A 6 7.68 -11.70 1.98
C VAL A 6 8.38 -11.48 0.64
N LEU A 7 8.88 -10.28 0.41
CA LEU A 7 9.64 -9.93 -0.79
C LEU A 7 11.14 -10.07 -0.52
N LYS A 8 11.84 -10.87 -1.34
CA LYS A 8 13.29 -11.03 -1.23
C LYS A 8 13.99 -9.69 -1.43
N GLY A 9 14.85 -9.31 -0.48
CA GLY A 9 15.54 -8.02 -0.47
C GLY A 9 14.76 -6.86 0.16
N VAL A 10 13.53 -7.09 0.61
CA VAL A 10 12.73 -6.13 1.37
C VAL A 10 12.67 -6.56 2.82
N ALA A 11 13.64 -6.12 3.62
CA ALA A 11 13.68 -6.43 5.05
C ALA A 11 13.23 -5.25 5.92
N ARG A 12 13.29 -4.02 5.41
CA ARG A 12 13.08 -2.80 6.20
C ARG A 12 11.80 -2.09 5.76
N TRP A 13 10.78 -2.20 6.60
CA TRP A 13 9.55 -1.43 6.49
C TRP A 13 9.65 -0.15 7.32
N HIS A 14 9.19 0.95 6.73
CA HIS A 14 9.15 2.26 7.35
C HIS A 14 7.70 2.64 7.63
N ARG A 15 7.37 2.85 8.90
CA ARG A 15 6.09 3.41 9.32
C ARG A 15 5.99 4.86 8.84
N LYS A 16 4.91 5.20 8.14
CA LYS A 16 4.58 6.58 7.84
C LYS A 16 3.90 7.22 9.04
N ALA A 17 4.29 8.46 9.35
CA ALA A 17 3.75 9.19 10.48
C ALA A 17 2.28 9.57 10.20
N GLY A 18 1.39 9.28 11.15
CA GLY A 18 -0.05 9.51 11.01
C GLY A 18 -0.85 8.23 10.78
N VAL A 19 -2.13 8.41 10.49
CA VAL A 19 -3.09 7.34 10.19
C VAL A 19 -3.97 7.74 9.02
N VAL A 20 -4.41 6.75 8.24
CA VAL A 20 -5.41 6.94 7.18
C VAL A 20 -6.77 6.56 7.73
N SER A 21 -7.69 7.53 7.77
CA SER A 21 -9.06 7.34 8.27
C SER A 21 -10.09 7.29 7.13
N HIS A 22 -11.01 6.34 7.22
CA HIS A 22 -12.16 6.23 6.33
C HIS A 22 -13.37 5.69 7.08
N VAL A 23 -14.55 6.26 6.82
CA VAL A 23 -15.80 5.77 7.39
C VAL A 23 -16.49 4.92 6.34
N PHE A 24 -16.66 3.64 6.66
CA PHE A 24 -17.60 2.78 5.96
C PHE A 24 -18.99 2.94 6.58
N THR A 25 -20.02 2.50 5.88
CA THR A 25 -21.42 2.61 6.33
C THR A 25 -21.66 2.03 7.73
N HIS A 26 -20.90 1.01 8.11
CA HIS A 26 -21.09 0.29 9.37
C HIS A 26 -20.03 0.57 10.43
N PHE A 27 -18.86 1.10 10.05
CA PHE A 27 -17.77 1.31 10.98
C PHE A 27 -16.72 2.31 10.47
N PRO A 28 -16.07 3.06 11.37
CA PRO A 28 -14.86 3.79 11.04
C PRO A 28 -13.64 2.86 11.02
N LEU A 29 -12.75 3.06 10.05
CA LEU A 29 -11.47 2.37 9.96
C LEU A 29 -10.32 3.37 10.02
N GLN A 30 -9.30 3.04 10.82
CA GLN A 30 -8.03 3.75 10.85
C GLN A 30 -6.90 2.77 10.52
N LEU A 31 -6.02 3.14 9.59
CA LEU A 31 -4.88 2.34 9.16
C LEU A 31 -3.56 3.04 9.44
N VAL A 32 -2.61 2.31 10.02
CA VAL A 32 -1.20 2.69 10.01
C VAL A 32 -0.56 2.14 8.75
N VAL A 33 0.07 3.01 7.96
CA VAL A 33 0.68 2.62 6.69
C VAL A 33 2.17 2.40 6.86
N TYR A 34 2.65 1.29 6.31
CA TYR A 34 4.07 0.97 6.20
C TYR A 34 4.46 0.97 4.72
N THR A 35 5.66 1.46 4.44
CA THR A 35 6.23 1.51 3.08
C THR A 35 7.62 0.90 3.08
N ALA A 36 8.03 0.33 1.96
CA ALA A 36 9.37 -0.18 1.77
C ALA A 36 9.76 -0.04 0.30
N ASN A 37 11.06 0.07 0.05
CA ASN A 37 11.60 0.04 -1.31
C ASN A 37 11.96 -1.39 -1.68
N ALA A 38 11.47 -1.85 -2.84
CA ALA A 38 11.86 -3.12 -3.42
C ALA A 38 12.96 -2.94 -4.47
N PRO A 39 13.92 -3.87 -4.57
CA PRO A 39 14.86 -3.88 -5.69
C PRO A 39 14.11 -3.89 -7.05
N ALA A 40 14.65 -3.18 -8.05
CA ALA A 40 13.96 -2.99 -9.33
C ALA A 40 13.61 -4.29 -10.07
N ARG A 41 14.36 -5.37 -9.85
CA ARG A 41 14.13 -6.69 -10.48
C ARG A 41 13.29 -7.65 -9.61
N THR A 42 12.70 -7.16 -8.53
CA THR A 42 11.84 -7.98 -7.67
C THR A 42 10.60 -8.41 -8.42
N ARG A 43 10.38 -9.72 -8.53
CA ARG A 43 9.16 -10.27 -9.12
C ARG A 43 7.98 -10.03 -8.20
N ALA A 44 6.82 -9.71 -8.77
CA ALA A 44 5.59 -9.61 -8.00
C ALA A 44 5.21 -11.00 -7.45
N PRO A 45 4.71 -11.10 -6.21
CA PRO A 45 4.17 -12.34 -5.66
C PRO A 45 3.00 -12.87 -6.48
N GLU A 46 2.67 -14.14 -6.29
CA GLU A 46 1.51 -14.77 -6.91
C GLU A 46 0.22 -13.98 -6.61
N GLY A 47 -0.60 -13.76 -7.65
CA GLY A 47 -1.83 -12.98 -7.57
C GLY A 47 -1.63 -11.46 -7.46
N MET A 48 -0.40 -10.96 -7.59
CA MET A 48 -0.06 -9.54 -7.47
C MET A 48 0.67 -9.01 -8.70
N ARG A 49 0.69 -7.69 -8.86
CA ARG A 49 1.44 -7.00 -9.92
C ARG A 49 2.10 -5.72 -9.41
N TRP A 50 3.21 -5.35 -10.05
CA TRP A 50 3.77 -4.01 -9.93
C TRP A 50 3.09 -3.08 -10.92
N VAL A 51 2.74 -1.87 -10.48
CA VAL A 51 2.09 -0.85 -11.31
C VAL A 51 2.92 0.44 -11.21
N PRO A 52 3.21 1.13 -12.33
CA PRO A 52 3.85 2.44 -12.29
C PRO A 52 3.06 3.43 -11.45
N ILE A 53 3.75 4.24 -10.63
CA ILE A 53 3.10 5.26 -9.79
C ILE A 53 2.25 6.22 -10.65
N ALA A 54 2.74 6.56 -11.85
CA ALA A 54 2.06 7.46 -12.78
C ALA A 54 0.67 6.94 -13.21
N THR A 55 0.46 5.62 -13.26
CA THR A 55 -0.79 5.00 -13.72
C THR A 55 -1.66 4.48 -12.57
N LEU A 56 -1.23 4.66 -11.30
CA LEU A 56 -2.00 4.18 -10.14
C LEU A 56 -3.38 4.80 -10.01
N ARG A 57 -3.61 5.99 -10.59
CA ARG A 57 -4.92 6.65 -10.56
C ARG A 57 -5.97 5.89 -11.36
N ASP A 58 -5.54 5.20 -12.42
CA ASP A 58 -6.40 4.50 -13.36
C ASP A 58 -6.75 3.09 -12.87
N GLU A 59 -6.07 2.62 -11.82
CA GLU A 59 -6.38 1.37 -11.16
C GLU A 59 -7.74 1.44 -10.45
N ALA A 60 -8.53 0.38 -10.59
CA ALA A 60 -9.87 0.24 -10.00
C ALA A 60 -9.82 -0.02 -8.48
N LEU A 61 -9.15 0.86 -7.74
CA LEU A 61 -8.99 0.78 -6.30
C LEU A 61 -10.21 1.35 -5.56
N PRO A 62 -10.53 0.86 -4.36
CA PRO A 62 -11.49 1.54 -3.48
C PRO A 62 -10.97 2.90 -3.00
N ASN A 63 -11.88 3.79 -2.60
CA ASN A 63 -11.54 5.13 -2.09
C ASN A 63 -10.55 5.10 -0.91
N LEU A 64 -10.72 4.16 0.03
CA LEU A 64 -9.78 3.98 1.13
C LEU A 64 -8.35 3.69 0.61
N MET A 65 -8.20 2.80 -0.38
CA MET A 65 -6.88 2.40 -0.87
C MET A 65 -6.19 3.55 -1.62
N ARG A 66 -6.94 4.41 -2.31
CA ARG A 66 -6.40 5.66 -2.86
C ARG A 66 -5.82 6.58 -1.77
N LYS A 67 -6.49 6.71 -0.62
CA LYS A 67 -5.97 7.47 0.52
C LYS A 67 -4.69 6.85 1.08
N VAL A 68 -4.64 5.52 1.17
CA VAL A 68 -3.45 4.78 1.63
C VAL A 68 -2.25 5.03 0.71
N ILE A 69 -2.46 5.00 -0.61
CA ILE A 69 -1.41 5.27 -1.59
C ILE A 69 -0.91 6.72 -1.48
N ALA A 70 -1.81 7.70 -1.46
CA ALA A 70 -1.42 9.11 -1.31
C ALA A 70 -0.57 9.32 -0.04
N HIS A 71 -1.04 8.81 1.10
CA HIS A 71 -0.30 8.88 2.36
C HIS A 71 1.05 8.15 2.31
N GLY A 72 1.11 6.97 1.67
CA GLY A 72 2.35 6.21 1.49
C GLY A 72 3.39 6.95 0.62
N LEU A 73 2.92 7.68 -0.40
CA LEU A 73 3.75 8.47 -1.31
C LEU A 73 4.09 9.87 -0.75
N GLY A 74 3.42 10.32 0.31
CA GLY A 74 3.58 11.66 0.86
C GLY A 74 2.93 12.75 0.01
N LEU A 75 1.83 12.39 -0.68
CA LEU A 75 1.00 13.27 -1.49
C LEU A 75 -0.20 13.81 -0.70
#